data_AF-G7JUS3-F1
#
_entry.id   AF-G7JUS3-F1
#
_cell.length_a   1.000
_cell.length_b   1.000
_cell.length_c   1.000
_cell.angle_alpha   90.00
_cell.angle_beta   90.00
_cell.angle_gamma   90.00
#
_symmetry.space_group_name_H-M   'P 1'
#
loop_
_entity.id
_entity.type
_entity.pdbx_description
1 polymer ?
#
loop_
_entity_poly.entity_id
_entity_poly.type
_entity_poly.pdbx_seq_one_letter_code
_entity_poly.pdbx_strand_id
1 'polypeptide(L)'
;MSDANSLPRNSGYLDALSQAIHKKLQRALANSSQRRNLLQELFADVALEVDDRAKDVIFNKEEDVISPVNYAMDGPLCFYDVLADYFVQVPESGKPVLDMIVQLWSQSFASHIFSLLFHKWMFEVHLDNPEVLLRYSSALVQGATNVFWIDIQTNTRRFQSIFRYLLDDVALDHTRLNKIPLQAQRDMYLLLSRFILFYNSAGKVDSFLKQCPVFQTAFLVGGPADIFVNELTDQLQKLKVEPVLLHYLSEIKVLQGTTSTIQVQ
;
A
#
# COMPACT_ATOMS: atom_id res chain seq x y z
N MET A 1 -18.10 -6.22 42.48
CA MET A 1 -19.03 -6.74 41.47
C MET A 1 -18.64 -6.10 40.16
N SER A 2 -17.96 -6.89 39.31
CA SER A 2 -17.79 -6.76 37.86
C SER A 2 -17.88 -5.37 37.22
N ASP A 3 -16.71 -4.79 36.95
CA ASP A 3 -16.49 -3.83 35.87
C ASP A 3 -16.77 -4.51 34.53
N ALA A 4 -17.85 -4.09 33.87
CA ALA A 4 -18.08 -4.42 32.47
C ALA A 4 -17.27 -3.42 31.63
N ASN A 5 -16.06 -3.82 31.24
CA ASN A 5 -15.28 -3.18 30.19
C ASN A 5 -16.13 -3.13 28.91
N SER A 6 -16.80 -2.01 28.66
CA SER A 6 -17.32 -1.70 27.35
C SER A 6 -16.12 -1.46 26.43
N LEU A 7 -15.74 -2.45 25.63
CA LEU A 7 -14.87 -2.19 24.48
C LEU A 7 -15.50 -1.04 23.68
N PRO A 8 -14.71 -0.06 23.20
CA PRO A 8 -15.25 1.04 22.42
C PRO A 8 -16.07 0.46 21.26
N ARG A 9 -17.30 0.97 21.08
CA ARG A 9 -18.30 0.46 20.13
C ARG A 9 -17.75 0.28 18.70
N ASN A 10 -16.74 1.08 18.35
CA ASN A 10 -15.99 1.05 17.10
C ASN A 10 -15.17 -0.25 16.94
N SER A 11 -14.53 -0.74 18.01
CA SER A 11 -13.81 -2.02 18.03
C SER A 11 -14.74 -3.17 17.66
N GLY A 12 -15.96 -3.20 18.21
CA GLY A 12 -16.92 -4.26 17.92
C GLY A 12 -17.36 -4.32 16.45
N TYR A 13 -17.46 -3.17 15.76
CA TYR A 13 -17.75 -3.13 14.33
C TYR A 13 -16.57 -3.61 13.49
N LEU A 14 -15.35 -3.15 13.79
CA LEU A 14 -14.13 -3.55 13.08
C LEU A 14 -13.78 -5.02 13.32
N ASP A 15 -14.06 -5.55 14.52
CA ASP A 15 -13.99 -6.98 14.80
C ASP A 15 -14.99 -7.78 13.96
N ALA A 16 -16.22 -7.29 13.81
CA ALA A 16 -17.21 -7.94 12.96
C ALA A 16 -16.77 -7.95 11.47
N LEU A 17 -16.17 -6.86 10.98
CA LEU A 17 -15.59 -6.80 9.64
C LEU A 17 -14.41 -7.79 9.50
N SER A 18 -13.49 -7.82 10.45
CA SER A 18 -12.38 -8.79 10.46
C SER A 18 -12.91 -10.23 10.42
N GLN A 19 -13.92 -10.56 11.22
CA GLN A 19 -14.57 -11.87 11.20
C GLN A 19 -15.25 -12.19 9.86
N ALA A 20 -15.86 -11.20 9.20
CA ALA A 20 -16.47 -11.38 7.89
C ALA A 20 -15.41 -11.71 6.83
N ILE A 21 -14.29 -11.00 6.83
CA ILE A 21 -13.12 -11.27 5.97
C ILE A 21 -12.60 -12.69 6.23
N HIS A 22 -12.37 -13.04 7.50
CA HIS A 22 -11.92 -14.36 7.90
C HIS A 22 -12.85 -15.48 7.41
N LYS A 23 -14.17 -15.33 7.59
CA LYS A 23 -15.17 -16.30 7.09
C LYS A 23 -15.12 -16.44 5.57
N LYS A 24 -14.93 -15.34 4.82
CA LYS A 24 -14.83 -15.38 3.35
C LYS A 24 -13.55 -16.09 2.89
N LEU A 25 -12.42 -15.83 3.55
CA LEU A 25 -11.16 -16.55 3.31
C LEU A 25 -11.26 -18.04 3.63
N GLN A 26 -11.89 -18.40 4.75
CA GLN A 26 -12.11 -19.80 5.13
C GLN A 26 -12.95 -20.54 4.06
N ARG A 27 -14.00 -19.89 3.53
CA ARG A 27 -14.79 -20.43 2.41
C ARG A 27 -13.96 -20.61 1.14
N ALA A 28 -13.01 -19.71 0.86
CA ALA A 28 -12.13 -19.80 -0.29
C ALA A 28 -11.10 -20.94 -0.16
N LEU A 29 -10.64 -21.23 1.06
CA LEU A 29 -9.80 -22.40 1.34
C LEU A 29 -10.57 -23.70 1.10
N ALA A 30 -11.77 -23.81 1.66
CA ALA A 30 -12.61 -25.00 1.58
C ALA A 30 -13.11 -25.30 0.17
N ASN A 31 -13.35 -24.28 -0.66
CA ASN A 31 -13.96 -24.46 -1.99
C ASN A 31 -12.98 -24.09 -3.11
N SER A 32 -12.25 -25.09 -3.63
CA SER A 32 -11.26 -24.89 -4.70
C SER A 32 -11.85 -24.31 -5.99
N SER A 33 -13.06 -24.71 -6.38
CA SER A 33 -13.72 -24.26 -7.61
C SER A 33 -14.16 -22.80 -7.57
N GLN A 34 -14.53 -22.27 -6.39
CA GLN A 34 -14.98 -20.89 -6.21
C GLN A 34 -13.91 -19.98 -5.60
N ARG A 35 -12.74 -20.52 -5.25
CA ARG A 35 -11.66 -19.81 -4.55
C ARG A 35 -11.29 -18.49 -5.21
N ARG A 36 -11.08 -18.51 -6.53
CA ARG A 36 -10.71 -17.30 -7.30
C ARG A 36 -11.81 -16.23 -7.21
N ASN A 37 -13.07 -16.61 -7.41
CA ASN A 37 -14.21 -15.70 -7.38
C ASN A 37 -14.38 -15.09 -5.98
N LEU A 38 -14.32 -15.92 -4.94
CA LEU A 38 -14.42 -15.47 -3.54
C LEU A 38 -13.32 -14.47 -3.17
N LEU A 39 -12.09 -14.70 -3.63
CA LEU A 39 -10.98 -13.78 -3.39
C LEU A 39 -11.12 -12.49 -4.20
N GLN A 40 -11.60 -12.57 -5.44
CA GLN A 40 -11.87 -11.39 -6.24
C GLN A 40 -12.98 -10.52 -5.62
N GLU A 41 -14.07 -11.14 -5.17
CA GLU A 41 -15.13 -10.43 -4.47
C GLU A 41 -14.63 -9.83 -3.16
N LEU A 42 -13.81 -10.57 -2.38
CA LEU A 42 -13.22 -10.03 -1.15
C LEU A 42 -12.36 -8.80 -1.43
N PHE A 43 -11.51 -8.87 -2.46
CA PHE A 43 -10.71 -7.73 -2.92
C PHE A 43 -11.59 -6.53 -3.27
N ALA A 44 -12.67 -6.76 -4.03
CA ALA A 44 -13.60 -5.70 -4.39
C ALA A 44 -14.26 -5.08 -3.16
N ASP A 45 -14.75 -5.92 -2.22
CA ASP A 45 -15.41 -5.47 -1.00
C ASP A 45 -14.51 -4.58 -0.13
N VAL A 46 -13.25 -4.98 0.09
CA VAL A 46 -12.31 -4.18 0.92
C VAL A 46 -11.82 -2.92 0.21
N ALA A 47 -11.88 -2.89 -1.12
CA ALA A 47 -11.55 -1.71 -1.93
C ALA A 47 -12.72 -0.72 -2.07
N LEU A 48 -13.90 -1.04 -1.53
CA LEU A 48 -15.03 -0.12 -1.53
C LEU A 48 -14.73 1.14 -0.70
N GLU A 49 -15.22 2.26 -1.21
CA GLU A 49 -15.23 3.51 -0.47
C GLU A 49 -16.20 3.41 0.71
N VAL A 50 -15.79 3.97 1.85
CA VAL A 50 -16.61 4.05 3.05
C VAL A 50 -17.64 5.17 2.84
N ASP A 51 -18.92 4.80 2.79
CA ASP A 51 -20.00 5.77 2.68
C ASP A 51 -20.17 6.62 3.96
N ASP A 52 -20.88 7.73 3.88
CA ASP A 52 -21.00 8.67 5.01
C ASP A 52 -21.68 8.04 6.23
N ARG A 53 -22.59 7.09 6.01
CA ARG A 53 -23.24 6.34 7.10
C ARG A 53 -22.23 5.45 7.83
N ALA A 54 -21.36 4.78 7.10
CA ALA A 54 -20.29 3.97 7.67
C ALA A 54 -19.23 4.84 8.36
N LYS A 55 -18.90 6.02 7.80
CA LYS A 55 -18.03 7.00 8.47
C LYS A 55 -18.58 7.41 9.83
N ASP A 56 -19.87 7.71 9.94
CA ASP A 56 -20.49 8.07 11.22
C ASP A 56 -20.37 6.96 12.26
N VAL A 57 -20.50 5.70 11.85
CA VAL A 57 -20.35 4.53 12.74
C VAL A 57 -18.89 4.29 13.13
N ILE A 58 -17.94 4.53 12.22
CA ILE A 58 -16.51 4.28 12.43
C ILE A 58 -15.87 5.40 13.27
N PHE A 59 -16.22 6.65 13.01
CA PHE A 59 -15.53 7.83 13.56
C PHE A 59 -16.32 8.62 14.60
N ASN A 60 -17.56 8.21 14.94
CA ASN A 60 -18.41 8.69 16.04
C ASN A 60 -18.04 10.10 16.60
N LYS A 61 -18.81 11.14 16.26
CA LYS A 61 -18.54 12.59 16.48
C LYS A 61 -18.19 13.06 17.90
N GLU A 62 -18.14 12.19 18.91
CA GLU A 62 -18.01 12.57 20.34
C GLU A 62 -16.62 12.35 20.96
N GLU A 63 -15.66 11.75 20.25
CA GLU A 63 -14.25 11.75 20.69
C GLU A 63 -13.44 12.79 19.93
N ASP A 64 -13.38 14.00 20.51
CA ASP A 64 -12.30 14.96 20.31
C ASP A 64 -10.96 14.21 20.42
N VAL A 65 -10.21 14.13 19.29
CA VAL A 65 -8.73 14.10 19.14
C VAL A 65 -8.30 13.45 17.81
N ILE A 66 -9.13 12.68 17.11
CA ILE A 66 -8.83 12.32 15.70
C ILE A 66 -9.38 13.40 14.79
N SER A 67 -8.62 14.48 14.66
CA SER A 67 -8.92 15.59 13.77
C SER A 67 -9.26 15.08 12.35
N PRO A 68 -10.45 15.41 11.78
CA PRO A 68 -10.79 15.05 10.40
C PRO A 68 -9.98 15.84 9.35
N VAL A 69 -8.90 16.51 9.77
CA VAL A 69 -8.17 17.52 9.00
C VAL A 69 -7.32 16.93 7.86
N ASN A 70 -7.10 15.62 7.79
CA ASN A 70 -6.34 15.04 6.67
C ASN A 70 -7.19 14.44 5.54
N TYR A 71 -8.44 14.03 5.77
CA TYR A 71 -9.23 13.36 4.73
C TYR A 71 -9.72 14.30 3.62
N ALA A 72 -9.80 15.61 3.88
CA ALA A 72 -10.24 16.60 2.88
C ALA A 72 -9.23 16.77 1.72
N MET A 73 -8.00 16.27 1.85
CA MET A 73 -6.94 16.36 0.84
C MET A 73 -6.51 15.00 0.26
N ASP A 74 -7.13 13.88 0.69
CA ASP A 74 -6.56 12.52 0.57
C ASP A 74 -7.28 11.55 -0.39
N GLY A 75 -8.34 11.99 -1.07
CA GLY A 75 -9.15 11.10 -1.91
C GLY A 75 -10.16 10.26 -1.11
N PRO A 76 -10.83 9.28 -1.75
CA PRO A 76 -11.88 8.50 -1.11
C PRO A 76 -11.33 7.54 -0.05
N LEU A 77 -11.81 7.64 1.19
CA LEU A 77 -11.47 6.68 2.25
C LEU A 77 -12.05 5.31 1.92
N CYS A 78 -11.22 4.28 1.82
CA CYS A 78 -11.67 2.91 1.54
C CYS A 78 -11.64 2.01 2.78
N PHE A 79 -12.41 0.92 2.77
CA PHE A 79 -12.46 0.01 3.92
C PHE A 79 -11.09 -0.59 4.26
N TYR A 80 -10.24 -0.82 3.26
CA TYR A 80 -8.89 -1.33 3.52
C TYR A 80 -8.04 -0.36 4.35
N ASP A 81 -8.23 0.95 4.20
CA ASP A 81 -7.47 1.95 4.98
C ASP A 81 -7.79 1.82 6.47
N VAL A 82 -9.10 1.76 6.76
CA VAL A 82 -9.61 1.60 8.13
C VAL A 82 -9.13 0.28 8.73
N LEU A 83 -9.19 -0.81 7.96
CA LEU A 83 -8.77 -2.14 8.41
C LEU A 83 -7.25 -2.24 8.61
N ALA A 84 -6.44 -1.59 7.77
CA ALA A 84 -4.99 -1.58 7.91
C ALA A 84 -4.56 -0.88 9.21
N ASP A 85 -5.19 0.26 9.54
CA ASP A 85 -4.97 0.93 10.84
C ASP A 85 -5.47 0.07 12.00
N TYR A 86 -6.63 -0.56 11.86
CA TYR A 86 -7.18 -1.45 12.87
C TYR A 86 -6.25 -2.62 13.20
N PHE A 87 -5.69 -3.28 12.19
CA PHE A 87 -4.79 -4.42 12.40
C PHE A 87 -3.45 -4.00 13.01
N VAL A 88 -2.99 -2.76 12.81
CA VAL A 88 -1.85 -2.21 13.56
C VAL A 88 -2.20 -2.04 15.04
N GLN A 89 -3.37 -1.49 15.35
CA GLN A 89 -3.81 -1.22 16.72
C GLN A 89 -4.15 -2.50 17.49
N VAL A 90 -4.76 -3.49 16.82
CA VAL A 90 -5.17 -4.78 17.38
C VAL A 90 -4.60 -5.93 16.53
N PRO A 91 -3.28 -6.23 16.63
CA PRO A 91 -2.64 -7.26 15.81
C PRO A 91 -3.25 -8.66 15.95
N GLU A 92 -3.78 -8.98 17.12
CA GLU A 92 -4.43 -10.26 17.39
C GLU A 92 -5.68 -10.48 16.54
N SER A 93 -6.40 -9.41 16.18
CA SER A 93 -7.57 -9.49 15.29
C SER A 93 -7.17 -9.64 13.81
N GLY A 94 -5.96 -9.20 13.43
CA GLY A 94 -5.43 -9.34 12.07
C GLY A 94 -4.73 -10.67 11.81
N LYS A 95 -4.13 -11.29 12.83
CA LYS A 95 -3.31 -12.50 12.70
C LYS A 95 -4.06 -13.71 12.08
N PRO A 96 -5.30 -14.05 12.48
CA PRO A 96 -6.04 -15.14 11.83
C PRO A 96 -6.32 -14.86 10.36
N VAL A 97 -6.57 -13.60 9.99
CA VAL A 97 -6.77 -13.19 8.59
C VAL A 97 -5.47 -13.36 7.81
N LEU A 98 -4.34 -12.91 8.36
CA LEU A 98 -3.01 -13.08 7.76
C LEU A 98 -2.68 -14.55 7.51
N ASP A 99 -2.87 -15.42 8.52
CA ASP A 99 -2.60 -16.86 8.41
C ASP A 99 -3.39 -17.53 7.29
N MET A 100 -4.65 -17.11 7.08
CA MET A 100 -5.48 -17.60 5.98
C MET A 100 -5.01 -17.11 4.61
N ILE A 101 -4.59 -15.85 4.50
CA ILE A 101 -4.03 -15.30 3.26
C ILE A 101 -2.71 -16.03 2.91
N VAL A 102 -1.86 -16.31 3.91
CA VAL A 102 -0.59 -17.06 3.72
C VAL A 102 -0.83 -18.47 3.16
N GLN A 103 -1.92 -19.13 3.55
CA GLN A 103 -2.31 -20.43 2.96
C GLN A 103 -2.81 -20.29 1.52
N LEU A 104 -3.35 -19.12 1.15
CA LEU A 104 -3.86 -18.81 -0.19
C LEU A 104 -2.84 -18.12 -1.10
N TRP A 105 -1.57 -18.01 -0.69
CA TRP A 105 -0.54 -17.21 -1.38
C TRP A 105 -0.32 -17.56 -2.86
N SER A 106 -0.63 -18.80 -3.26
CA SER A 106 -0.55 -19.24 -4.66
C SER A 106 -1.62 -18.63 -5.56
N GLN A 107 -2.64 -17.98 -4.98
CA GLN A 107 -3.75 -17.37 -5.70
C GLN A 107 -3.44 -15.90 -6.02
N SER A 108 -3.76 -15.47 -7.24
CA SER A 108 -3.42 -14.12 -7.73
C SER A 108 -3.91 -13.00 -6.81
N PHE A 109 -5.13 -13.08 -6.29
CA PHE A 109 -5.72 -12.05 -5.43
C PHE A 109 -5.18 -12.02 -4.00
N ALA A 110 -4.47 -13.07 -3.54
CA ALA A 110 -3.99 -13.14 -2.16
C ALA A 110 -2.98 -12.02 -1.84
N SER A 111 -2.02 -11.75 -2.73
CA SER A 111 -1.05 -10.66 -2.55
C SER A 111 -1.70 -9.27 -2.63
N HIS A 112 -2.76 -9.11 -3.41
CA HIS A 112 -3.53 -7.86 -3.49
C HIS A 112 -4.21 -7.58 -2.16
N ILE A 113 -4.99 -8.55 -1.65
CA ILE A 113 -5.69 -8.44 -0.36
C ILE A 113 -4.67 -8.24 0.77
N PHE A 114 -3.55 -8.95 0.74
CA PHE A 114 -2.46 -8.75 1.69
C PHE A 114 -1.96 -7.30 1.69
N SER A 115 -1.69 -6.74 0.50
CA SER A 115 -1.21 -5.36 0.37
C SER A 115 -2.25 -4.35 0.88
N LEU A 116 -3.53 -4.57 0.58
CA LEU A 116 -4.61 -3.69 1.06
C LEU A 116 -4.68 -3.69 2.59
N LEU A 117 -4.69 -4.87 3.22
CA LEU A 117 -4.99 -5.01 4.65
C LEU A 117 -3.76 -4.91 5.57
N PHE A 118 -2.56 -5.21 5.08
CA PHE A 118 -1.36 -5.36 5.92
C PHE A 118 -0.17 -4.48 5.52
N HIS A 119 -0.35 -3.50 4.60
CA HIS A 119 0.72 -2.59 4.20
C HIS A 119 1.30 -1.78 5.37
N LYS A 120 0.49 -1.40 6.35
CA LYS A 120 0.96 -0.72 7.58
C LYS A 120 1.51 -1.71 8.60
N TRP A 121 0.75 -2.77 8.87
CA TRP A 121 1.05 -3.80 9.86
C TRP A 121 2.48 -4.34 9.79
N MET A 122 2.99 -4.60 8.58
CA MET A 122 4.34 -5.12 8.37
C MET A 122 5.45 -4.26 8.97
N PHE A 123 5.26 -2.94 9.04
CA PHE A 123 6.29 -2.01 9.53
C PHE A 123 6.09 -1.61 10.98
N GLU A 124 4.93 -1.92 11.57
CA GLU A 124 4.59 -1.56 12.94
C GLU A 124 4.75 -2.74 13.91
N VAL A 125 4.41 -3.95 13.44
CA VAL A 125 4.51 -5.17 14.25
C VAL A 125 5.88 -5.82 14.07
N HIS A 126 6.49 -6.27 15.17
CA HIS A 126 7.80 -6.90 15.14
C HIS A 126 7.71 -8.32 14.52
N LEU A 127 8.56 -8.56 13.52
CA LEU A 127 8.70 -9.85 12.85
C LEU A 127 10.14 -10.34 12.99
N ASP A 128 10.35 -11.38 13.80
CA ASP A 128 11.69 -11.90 14.11
C ASP A 128 12.30 -12.75 12.98
N ASN A 129 11.45 -13.28 12.08
CA ASN A 129 11.89 -14.23 11.06
C ASN A 129 12.22 -13.51 9.73
N PRO A 130 13.50 -13.48 9.30
CA PRO A 130 13.91 -12.77 8.09
C PRO A 130 13.36 -13.38 6.80
N GLU A 131 13.12 -14.70 6.74
CA GLU A 131 12.52 -15.35 5.57
C GLU A 131 11.06 -14.97 5.41
N VAL A 132 10.32 -14.93 6.54
CA VAL A 132 8.92 -14.49 6.56
C VAL A 132 8.82 -13.03 6.15
N LEU A 133 9.70 -12.19 6.70
CA LEU A 133 9.77 -10.78 6.38
C LEU A 133 10.06 -10.55 4.89
N LEU A 134 11.00 -11.28 4.29
CA LEU A 134 11.27 -11.22 2.86
C LEU A 134 10.02 -11.63 2.05
N ARG A 135 9.41 -12.77 2.39
CA ARG A 135 8.22 -13.28 1.72
C ARG A 135 7.06 -12.29 1.76
N TYR A 136 6.80 -11.71 2.92
CA TYR A 136 5.73 -10.72 3.08
C TYR A 136 6.07 -9.44 2.31
N SER A 137 7.30 -8.96 2.39
CA SER A 137 7.73 -7.76 1.64
C SER A 137 7.58 -7.94 0.14
N SER A 138 7.99 -9.09 -0.41
CA SER A 138 7.81 -9.40 -1.83
C SER A 138 6.33 -9.41 -2.23
N ALA A 139 5.45 -9.94 -1.38
CA ALA A 139 4.02 -9.93 -1.68
C ALA A 139 3.36 -8.57 -1.53
N LEU A 140 3.83 -7.73 -0.61
CA LEU A 140 3.43 -6.33 -0.53
C LEU A 140 3.79 -5.62 -1.83
N VAL A 141 5.03 -5.74 -2.29
CA VAL A 141 5.47 -5.11 -3.55
C VAL A 141 4.68 -5.65 -4.74
N GLN A 142 4.49 -6.97 -4.83
CA GLN A 142 3.74 -7.59 -5.91
C GLN A 142 2.26 -7.18 -5.91
N GLY A 143 1.61 -7.20 -4.75
CA GLY A 143 0.21 -6.80 -4.62
C GLY A 143 0.01 -5.31 -4.87
N ALA A 144 0.86 -4.46 -4.28
CA ALA A 144 0.89 -3.01 -4.53
C ALA A 144 1.07 -2.69 -6.02
N THR A 145 2.01 -3.36 -6.70
CA THR A 145 2.20 -3.23 -8.15
C THR A 145 0.90 -3.44 -8.91
N ASN A 146 0.18 -4.52 -8.61
CA ASN A 146 -1.05 -4.84 -9.33
C ASN A 146 -2.20 -3.88 -9.01
N VAL A 147 -2.38 -3.49 -7.74
CA VAL A 147 -3.46 -2.54 -7.38
C VAL A 147 -3.20 -1.14 -7.95
N PHE A 148 -1.95 -0.71 -8.04
CA PHE A 148 -1.61 0.55 -8.72
C PHE A 148 -1.82 0.47 -10.23
N TRP A 149 -1.56 -0.70 -10.84
CA TRP A 149 -1.94 -0.94 -12.23
C TRP A 149 -3.45 -0.91 -12.45
N ILE A 150 -4.26 -1.40 -11.50
CA ILE A 150 -5.72 -1.26 -11.56
C ILE A 150 -6.08 0.21 -11.62
N ASP A 151 -5.54 1.03 -10.72
CA ASP A 151 -5.78 2.48 -10.70
C ASP A 151 -5.37 3.17 -12.02
N ILE A 152 -4.23 2.80 -12.61
CA ILE A 152 -3.84 3.28 -13.95
C ILE A 152 -4.87 2.88 -15.00
N GLN A 153 -5.32 1.63 -14.99
CA GLN A 153 -6.25 1.10 -15.99
C GLN A 153 -7.64 1.75 -15.88
N THR A 154 -8.09 2.05 -14.66
CA THR A 154 -9.37 2.72 -14.40
C THR A 154 -9.26 4.24 -14.40
N ASN A 155 -8.05 4.79 -14.52
CA ASN A 155 -7.76 6.21 -14.34
C ASN A 155 -8.36 6.76 -13.03
N THR A 156 -8.22 5.99 -11.95
CA THR A 156 -8.60 6.36 -10.59
C THR A 156 -7.37 6.41 -9.69
N ARG A 157 -7.51 6.95 -8.49
CA ARG A 157 -6.45 6.95 -7.47
C ARG A 157 -6.96 6.34 -6.16
N ARG A 158 -7.69 5.24 -6.28
CA ARG A 158 -8.35 4.56 -5.16
C ARG A 158 -7.34 4.06 -4.14
N PHE A 159 -6.17 3.64 -4.58
CA PHE A 159 -5.11 3.06 -3.74
C PHE A 159 -4.01 4.07 -3.39
N GLN A 160 -4.30 5.37 -3.52
CA GLN A 160 -3.34 6.44 -3.27
C GLN A 160 -2.81 6.43 -1.83
N SER A 161 -3.63 6.09 -0.84
CA SER A 161 -3.20 6.02 0.56
C SER A 161 -2.09 4.99 0.78
N ILE A 162 -2.15 3.83 0.11
CA ILE A 162 -1.08 2.82 0.16
C ILE A 162 0.19 3.38 -0.45
N PHE A 163 0.09 4.01 -1.62
CA PHE A 163 1.25 4.63 -2.25
C PHE A 163 1.89 5.69 -1.36
N ARG A 164 1.07 6.58 -0.77
CA ARG A 164 1.53 7.62 0.16
C ARG A 164 2.23 7.04 1.36
N TYR A 165 1.64 6.05 2.03
CA TYR A 165 2.27 5.39 3.17
C TYR A 165 3.61 4.75 2.80
N LEU A 166 3.67 4.01 1.68
CA LEU A 166 4.92 3.37 1.24
C LEU A 166 5.99 4.38 0.84
N LEU A 167 5.62 5.52 0.26
CA LEU A 167 6.58 6.57 -0.09
C LEU A 167 7.02 7.37 1.13
N ASP A 168 6.07 7.97 1.83
CA ASP A 168 6.29 9.00 2.85
C ASP A 168 6.71 8.42 4.18
N ASP A 169 5.99 7.39 4.63
CA ASP A 169 6.22 6.77 5.92
C ASP A 169 7.24 5.62 5.84
N VAL A 170 7.45 4.98 4.68
CA VAL A 170 8.39 3.84 4.60
C VAL A 170 9.66 4.21 3.84
N ALA A 171 9.58 4.60 2.56
CA ALA A 171 10.78 4.79 1.75
C ALA A 171 11.58 6.05 2.12
N LEU A 172 10.91 7.12 2.56
CA LEU A 172 11.56 8.35 3.01
C LEU A 172 11.98 8.30 4.49
N ASP A 173 11.53 7.31 5.26
CA ASP A 173 11.96 7.06 6.64
C ASP A 173 12.96 5.90 6.71
N HIS A 174 14.24 6.25 6.90
CA HIS A 174 15.31 5.26 7.01
C HIS A 174 15.10 4.23 8.14
N THR A 175 14.42 4.60 9.22
CA THR A 175 14.17 3.69 10.35
C THR A 175 13.19 2.59 9.99
N ARG A 176 12.14 2.91 9.22
CA ARG A 176 11.13 1.94 8.76
C ARG A 176 11.63 1.15 7.56
N LEU A 177 12.35 1.77 6.64
CA LEU A 177 12.94 1.08 5.50
C LEU A 177 13.94 0.00 5.93
N ASN A 178 14.74 0.26 6.96
CA ASN A 178 15.70 -0.71 7.49
C ASN A 178 15.06 -1.90 8.22
N LYS A 179 13.75 -1.87 8.47
CA LYS A 179 13.03 -3.03 9.03
C LYS A 179 12.86 -4.15 8.01
N ILE A 180 13.00 -3.89 6.70
CA ILE A 180 12.87 -4.90 5.66
C ILE A 180 14.23 -5.25 5.03
N PRO A 181 14.41 -6.48 4.48
CA PRO A 181 15.67 -6.90 3.88
C PRO A 181 16.04 -6.02 2.69
N LEU A 182 17.34 -5.87 2.44
CA LEU A 182 17.86 -5.01 1.35
C LEU A 182 17.24 -5.34 -0.02
N GLN A 183 16.95 -6.62 -0.30
CA GLN A 183 16.27 -7.02 -1.52
C GLN A 183 14.87 -6.41 -1.63
N ALA A 184 14.09 -6.45 -0.55
CA ALA A 184 12.77 -5.86 -0.49
C ALA A 184 12.80 -4.32 -0.58
N GLN A 185 13.82 -3.67 0.01
CA GLN A 185 14.01 -2.23 -0.14
C GLN A 185 14.20 -1.84 -1.61
N ARG A 186 15.01 -2.61 -2.35
CA ARG A 186 15.22 -2.39 -3.80
C ARG A 186 13.92 -2.59 -4.58
N ASP A 187 13.21 -3.69 -4.34
CA ASP A 187 11.96 -4.00 -5.04
C ASP A 187 10.90 -2.91 -4.77
N MET A 188 10.84 -2.39 -3.54
CA MET A 188 9.99 -1.26 -3.17
C MET A 188 10.42 0.04 -3.85
N TYR A 189 11.72 0.32 -3.93
CA TYR A 189 12.24 1.49 -4.63
C TYR A 189 11.85 1.46 -6.13
N LEU A 190 11.97 0.31 -6.79
CA LEU A 190 11.57 0.15 -8.20
C LEU A 190 10.05 0.31 -8.36
N LEU A 191 9.25 -0.25 -7.44
CA LEU A 191 7.80 -0.04 -7.41
C LEU A 191 7.48 1.46 -7.32
N LEU A 192 7.99 2.17 -6.32
CA LEU A 192 7.67 3.58 -6.11
C LEU A 192 8.14 4.44 -7.28
N SER A 193 9.30 4.13 -7.87
CA SER A 193 9.83 4.81 -9.06
C SER A 193 8.83 4.81 -10.22
N ARG A 194 8.16 3.67 -10.47
CA ARG A 194 7.18 3.54 -11.57
C ARG A 194 5.93 4.40 -11.36
N PHE A 195 5.49 4.57 -10.12
CA PHE A 195 4.17 5.15 -9.82
C PHE A 195 4.22 6.55 -9.20
N ILE A 196 5.41 7.09 -8.87
CA ILE A 196 5.54 8.38 -8.19
C ILE A 196 4.91 9.56 -8.93
N LEU A 197 4.97 9.56 -10.26
CA LEU A 197 4.35 10.62 -11.07
C LEU A 197 2.84 10.46 -11.15
N PHE A 198 2.33 9.22 -11.27
CA PHE A 198 0.89 8.94 -11.33
C PHE A 198 0.11 9.48 -10.12
N TYR A 199 0.72 9.37 -8.94
CA TYR A 199 0.13 9.83 -7.68
C TYR A 199 0.46 11.28 -7.32
N ASN A 200 0.91 12.09 -8.29
CA ASN A 200 1.26 13.52 -8.14
C ASN A 200 2.35 13.77 -7.08
N SER A 201 3.35 12.89 -6.97
CA SER A 201 4.45 13.02 -6.01
C SER A 201 5.76 13.45 -6.68
N ALA A 202 5.70 14.12 -7.84
CA ALA A 202 6.89 14.60 -8.56
C ALA A 202 7.80 15.50 -7.70
N GLY A 203 7.21 16.32 -6.83
CA GLY A 203 7.97 17.18 -5.89
C GLY A 203 8.82 16.41 -4.87
N LYS A 204 8.61 15.11 -4.70
CA LYS A 204 9.35 14.24 -3.76
C LYS A 204 10.46 13.43 -4.44
N VAL A 205 10.63 13.56 -5.76
CA VAL A 205 11.61 12.78 -6.53
C VAL A 205 13.03 13.03 -6.01
N ASP A 206 13.44 14.27 -5.76
CA ASP A 206 14.79 14.56 -5.25
C ASP A 206 15.08 13.88 -3.90
N SER A 207 14.16 14.01 -2.94
CA SER A 207 14.27 13.32 -1.65
C SER A 207 14.27 11.80 -1.80
N PHE A 208 13.47 11.28 -2.73
CA PHE A 208 13.36 9.84 -2.99
C PHE A 208 14.64 9.27 -3.60
N LEU A 209 15.25 9.95 -4.58
CA LEU A 209 16.51 9.53 -5.19
C LEU A 209 17.67 9.46 -4.18
N LYS A 210 17.66 10.34 -3.17
CA LYS A 210 18.64 10.34 -2.07
C LYS A 210 18.50 9.11 -1.15
N GLN A 211 17.32 8.50 -1.09
CA GLN A 211 17.04 7.30 -0.28
C GLN A 211 17.21 5.99 -1.07
N CYS A 212 17.85 6.04 -2.24
CA CYS A 212 18.06 4.85 -3.05
C CYS A 212 18.91 3.80 -2.31
N PRO A 213 18.41 2.56 -2.15
CA PRO A 213 19.16 1.51 -1.50
C PRO A 213 20.37 1.10 -2.36
N VAL A 214 21.39 0.51 -1.74
CA VAL A 214 22.59 0.07 -2.48
C VAL A 214 22.20 -1.05 -3.45
N PHE A 215 22.43 -0.86 -4.75
CA PHE A 215 22.33 -1.91 -5.77
C PHE A 215 23.71 -2.52 -6.04
N GLN A 216 23.88 -3.84 -5.84
CA GLN A 216 25.16 -4.52 -6.13
C GLN A 216 25.57 -4.40 -7.61
N THR A 217 24.59 -4.24 -8.51
CA THR A 217 24.80 -4.04 -9.94
C THR A 217 24.90 -2.58 -10.35
N ALA A 218 25.08 -1.63 -9.41
CA ALA A 218 25.16 -0.19 -9.71
C ALA A 218 26.24 0.17 -10.74
N PHE A 219 27.34 -0.58 -10.81
CA PHE A 219 28.35 -0.42 -11.87
C PHE A 219 27.79 -0.64 -13.29
N LEU A 220 26.76 -1.48 -13.44
CA LEU A 220 26.13 -1.81 -14.72
C LEU A 220 24.86 -0.99 -15.00
N VAL A 221 24.11 -0.64 -13.96
CA VAL A 221 22.76 -0.02 -14.07
C VAL A 221 22.80 1.51 -13.86
N GLY A 222 23.91 2.04 -13.34
CA GLY A 222 24.06 3.46 -13.04
C GLY A 222 23.66 3.83 -11.62
N GLY A 223 23.59 5.14 -11.36
CA GLY A 223 23.19 5.70 -10.08
C GLY A 223 21.68 5.74 -9.87
N PRO A 224 21.21 6.32 -8.75
CA PRO A 224 19.78 6.40 -8.42
C PRO A 224 18.92 7.03 -9.51
N ALA A 225 19.43 8.09 -10.17
CA ALA A 225 18.73 8.76 -11.26
C ALA A 225 18.61 7.88 -12.50
N ASP A 226 19.65 7.12 -12.85
CA ASP A 226 19.63 6.21 -14.00
C ASP A 226 18.61 5.08 -13.79
N ILE A 227 18.60 4.48 -12.59
CA ILE A 227 17.60 3.48 -12.20
C ILE A 227 16.18 4.04 -12.31
N PHE A 228 15.97 5.25 -11.78
CA PHE A 228 14.66 5.90 -11.83
C PHE A 228 14.20 6.17 -13.28
N VAL A 229 15.09 6.70 -14.11
CA VAL A 229 14.79 6.98 -15.53
C VAL A 229 14.50 5.69 -16.30
N ASN A 230 15.23 4.61 -16.02
CA ASN A 230 14.96 3.30 -16.63
C ASN A 230 13.56 2.80 -16.26
N GLU A 231 13.20 2.80 -14.96
CA GLU A 231 11.88 2.38 -14.51
C GLU A 231 10.75 3.26 -15.06
N LEU A 232 10.98 4.56 -15.14
CA LEU A 232 10.03 5.50 -15.74
C LEU A 232 9.84 5.25 -17.24
N THR A 233 10.93 5.02 -17.98
CA THR A 233 10.89 4.73 -19.41
C THR A 233 10.15 3.42 -19.68
N ASP A 234 10.46 2.38 -18.92
CA ASP A 234 9.78 1.10 -18.96
C ASP A 234 8.28 1.23 -18.65
N GLN A 235 7.93 2.08 -17.67
CA GLN A 235 6.55 2.37 -17.34
C GLN A 235 5.83 3.03 -18.51
N LEU A 236 6.40 4.09 -19.09
CA LEU A 236 5.84 4.81 -20.22
C LEU A 236 5.57 3.90 -21.44
N GLN A 237 6.46 2.94 -21.72
CA GLN A 237 6.27 1.96 -22.79
C GLN A 237 5.08 1.01 -22.55
N LYS A 238 4.72 0.76 -21.29
CA LYS A 238 3.62 -0.14 -20.90
C LYS A 238 2.27 0.57 -20.81
N LEU A 239 2.25 1.90 -20.67
CA LEU A 239 1.02 2.69 -20.55
C LEU A 239 0.20 2.65 -21.85
N LYS A 240 -1.08 2.31 -21.71
CA LYS A 240 -2.06 2.28 -22.82
C LYS A 240 -3.24 3.24 -22.62
N VAL A 241 -3.33 3.86 -21.44
CA VAL A 241 -4.42 4.78 -21.08
C VAL A 241 -3.95 6.20 -21.37
N GLU A 242 -4.49 6.81 -22.42
CA GLU A 242 -4.03 8.12 -22.94
C GLU A 242 -4.03 9.23 -21.87
N PRO A 243 -5.10 9.45 -21.07
CA PRO A 243 -5.07 10.46 -20.00
C PRO A 243 -3.94 10.24 -19.00
N VAL A 244 -3.62 8.99 -18.68
CA VAL A 244 -2.53 8.64 -17.74
C VAL A 244 -1.18 8.92 -18.38
N LEU A 245 -0.98 8.55 -19.64
CA LEU A 245 0.26 8.85 -20.37
C LEU A 245 0.52 10.36 -20.42
N LEU A 246 -0.49 11.15 -20.78
CA LEU A 246 -0.40 12.62 -20.79
C LEU A 246 -0.06 13.17 -19.40
N HIS A 247 -0.66 12.60 -18.35
CA HIS A 247 -0.36 12.98 -16.98
C HIS A 247 1.11 12.72 -16.62
N TYR A 248 1.65 11.53 -16.90
CA TYR A 248 3.08 11.24 -16.69
C TYR A 248 3.98 12.24 -17.43
N LEU A 249 3.71 12.51 -18.72
CA LEU A 249 4.51 13.46 -19.50
C LEU A 249 4.44 14.88 -18.93
N SER A 250 3.28 15.28 -18.39
CA SER A 250 3.11 16.58 -17.73
C SER A 250 3.95 16.70 -16.45
N GLU A 251 3.97 15.64 -15.62
CA GLU A 251 4.75 15.61 -14.39
C GLU A 251 6.26 15.57 -14.67
N ILE A 252 6.70 14.87 -15.72
CA ILE A 252 8.11 14.88 -16.17
C ILE A 252 8.54 16.29 -16.56
N LYS A 253 7.68 17.06 -17.23
CA LYS A 253 7.98 18.45 -17.59
C LYS A 253 8.19 19.33 -16.34
N VAL A 254 7.45 19.08 -15.26
CA VAL A 254 7.65 19.80 -13.99
C VAL A 254 9.05 19.54 -13.42
N LEU A 255 9.58 18.32 -13.56
CA LEU A 255 10.95 17.99 -13.12
C LEU A 255 12.03 18.77 -13.87
N GLN A 256 11.78 19.24 -15.10
CA GLN A 256 12.72 20.09 -15.86
C GLN A 256 12.89 21.50 -15.25
N GLY A 257 11.97 21.96 -14.40
CA GLY A 257 12.10 23.23 -13.67
C GLY A 257 13.04 23.16 -12.47
N THR A 258 13.35 21.96 -11.97
CA THR A 258 14.22 21.71 -10.81
C THR A 258 15.70 21.57 -11.15
N THR A 259 16.07 21.42 -12.43
CA THR A 259 17.47 21.23 -12.87
C THR A 259 18.29 22.52 -12.98
N SER A 260 17.76 23.67 -12.56
CA SER A 260 18.51 24.93 -12.52
C SER A 260 19.31 25.13 -11.23
N THR A 261 20.09 24.14 -10.80
CA THR A 261 21.28 24.31 -9.93
C THR A 261 22.01 22.97 -9.77
N ILE A 262 22.59 22.46 -10.86
CA ILE A 262 23.75 21.57 -10.75
C ILE A 262 24.94 22.42 -11.19
N GLN A 263 25.57 23.09 -10.22
CA GLN A 263 26.88 23.69 -10.45
C GLN A 263 27.87 22.53 -10.60
N VAL A 264 28.35 22.35 -11.83
CA VAL A 264 29.58 21.61 -12.10
C VAL A 264 30.72 22.45 -11.51
N GLN A 265 31.36 21.95 -10.47
CA GLN A 265 32.73 22.32 -10.13
C GLN A 265 33.69 21.37 -10.84
#